data_AF-A0A3A8QJZ8-F1
#
_entry.id   AF-A0A3A8QJZ8-F1
#
_cell.length_a   1.000
_cell.length_b   1.000
_cell.length_c   1.000
_cell.angle_alpha   90.00
_cell.angle_beta   90.00
_cell.angle_gamma   90.00
#
_symmetry.space_group_name_H-M   'P 1'
#
loop_
_entity.id
_entity.type
_entity.pdbx_description
1 polymer ?
#
loop_
_entity_poly.entity_id
_entity_poly.type
_entity_poly.pdbx_seq_one_letter_code
_entity_poly.pdbx_strand_id
1 'polypeptide(L)'
;MLGGPAPAPIASTMSPRPRIFISHSTRDPVGKTYRDALVERLKAADFPYLLDEDIDLSKEWRSTLNAWIGGCDAAVLLLSEAALISSHVAYETSLLAYRHRSEQGRFQLLTIFVPPVTGEQVGQSALGPTGIAEIQALRRDASMEQALQRVMEALEQHNRSLSSPAELHAKRLANLLMDVPEGELKVARQAVAGDVPHPWAPGLDLPLHVALNFMEWGLERAPTGIRRIRTYLAKPHGIDEAVMLLATAWVDCRSIEEIRAVVKSRGRLLALRGEKCETARLYVVSACDIRPNDAWHVAIVDGVVGNRAAEELKQLVRDALKQVLSTETASAEEIHEVLDLITGEGEPVFVAMRSTGLNLSMLQELQKEFPEVTFFFLTRSDDDKQQLAKQADIELLHADIEPGTEQSFWNLFQRKLQYLKKHSHP
;
A
#
# COMPACT_ATOMS: atom_id res chain seq x y z
N MET A 1 50.01 6.71 32.84
CA MET A 1 48.83 5.97 32.36
C MET A 1 47.66 6.33 33.25
N LEU A 2 46.74 7.17 32.77
CA LEU A 2 45.55 7.60 33.51
C LEU A 2 44.38 6.74 33.02
N GLY A 3 43.87 5.86 33.88
CA GLY A 3 42.70 5.05 33.60
C GLY A 3 41.44 5.92 33.62
N GLY A 4 40.84 6.12 32.45
CA GLY A 4 39.52 6.75 32.34
C GLY A 4 38.44 5.85 32.94
N PRO A 5 37.38 6.43 33.53
CA PRO A 5 36.26 5.66 34.08
C PRO A 5 35.60 4.82 32.97
N ALA A 6 35.31 3.56 33.29
CA ALA A 6 34.60 2.67 32.39
C ALA A 6 33.24 3.29 31.98
N PRO A 7 32.84 3.23 30.70
CA PRO A 7 31.55 3.76 30.27
C PRO A 7 30.42 3.08 31.06
N ALA A 8 29.47 3.89 31.52
CA ALA A 8 28.30 3.39 32.23
C ALA A 8 27.57 2.35 31.38
N PRO A 9 27.05 1.26 31.98
CA PRO A 9 26.31 0.24 31.25
C PRO A 9 25.15 0.90 30.50
N ILE A 10 25.15 0.72 29.17
CA ILE A 10 24.06 1.16 28.31
C ILE A 10 22.80 0.49 28.85
N ALA A 11 21.83 1.28 29.29
CA ALA A 11 20.56 0.78 29.79
C ALA A 11 20.01 -0.24 28.78
N SER A 12 19.73 -1.45 29.24
CA SER A 12 19.20 -2.53 28.40
C SER A 12 17.89 -2.04 27.78
N THR A 13 17.95 -1.59 26.52
CA THR A 13 16.80 -1.11 25.77
C THR A 13 15.89 -2.31 25.55
N MET A 14 14.82 -2.42 26.33
CA MET A 14 13.79 -3.44 26.09
C MET A 14 13.36 -3.32 24.63
N SER A 15 13.35 -4.44 23.92
CA SER A 15 12.87 -4.48 22.54
C SER A 15 11.45 -3.88 22.49
N PRO A 16 11.16 -2.99 21.54
CA PRO A 16 9.85 -2.34 21.46
C PRO A 16 8.74 -3.40 21.31
N ARG A 17 7.63 -3.21 22.03
CA ARG A 17 6.44 -4.06 21.92
C ARG A 17 5.88 -4.02 20.49
N PRO A 18 5.30 -5.13 19.99
CA PRO A 18 4.66 -5.15 18.69
C PRO A 18 3.38 -4.30 18.66
N ARG A 19 3.11 -3.71 17.51
CA ARG A 19 1.92 -2.91 17.20
C ARG A 19 0.78 -3.79 16.73
N ILE A 20 -0.38 -3.65 17.36
CA ILE A 20 -1.50 -4.58 17.22
C ILE A 20 -2.68 -3.92 16.51
N PHE A 21 -3.02 -4.38 15.31
CA PHE A 21 -4.27 -4.00 14.66
C PHE A 21 -5.40 -4.96 15.04
N ILE A 22 -6.57 -4.45 15.43
CA ILE A 22 -7.73 -5.29 15.75
C ILE A 22 -8.83 -5.03 14.72
N SER A 23 -9.22 -6.08 14.00
CA SER A 23 -10.35 -6.08 13.06
C SER A 23 -11.54 -6.79 13.71
N HIS A 24 -12.69 -6.12 13.71
CA HIS A 24 -13.94 -6.64 14.28
C HIS A 24 -15.15 -6.00 13.62
N SER A 25 -16.34 -6.59 13.80
CA SER A 25 -17.60 -5.95 13.40
C SER A 25 -18.15 -5.09 14.54
N THR A 26 -18.44 -3.82 14.27
CA THR A 26 -19.03 -2.87 15.21
C THR A 26 -20.51 -3.17 15.54
N ARG A 27 -21.14 -4.05 14.75
CA ARG A 27 -22.57 -4.35 14.80
C ARG A 27 -22.92 -5.55 15.69
N ASP A 28 -21.95 -6.18 16.33
CA ASP A 28 -22.16 -7.35 17.18
C ASP A 28 -21.82 -7.08 18.65
N PRO A 29 -22.82 -7.10 19.57
CA PRO A 29 -22.59 -6.92 21.01
C PRO A 29 -21.65 -7.96 21.62
N VAL A 30 -21.64 -9.21 21.14
CA VAL A 30 -20.78 -10.25 21.70
C VAL A 30 -19.33 -10.01 21.26
N GLY A 31 -19.09 -9.75 19.98
CA GLY A 31 -17.80 -9.35 19.45
C GLY A 31 -17.24 -8.10 20.12
N LYS A 32 -18.11 -7.13 20.44
CA LYS A 32 -17.75 -5.95 21.23
C LYS A 32 -17.22 -6.30 22.62
N THR A 33 -17.84 -7.29 23.29
CA THR A 33 -17.38 -7.77 24.59
C THR A 33 -15.98 -8.39 24.51
N TYR A 34 -15.73 -9.22 23.49
CA TYR A 34 -14.40 -9.80 23.24
C TYR A 34 -13.35 -8.71 22.98
N ARG A 35 -13.69 -7.73 22.16
CA ARG A 35 -12.82 -6.60 21.83
C ARG A 35 -12.47 -5.78 23.06
N ASP A 36 -13.47 -5.37 23.84
CA ASP A 36 -13.24 -4.53 25.02
C ASP A 36 -12.35 -5.27 26.04
N ALA A 37 -12.59 -6.57 26.24
CA ALA A 37 -11.74 -7.40 27.10
C ALA A 37 -10.30 -7.55 26.57
N LEU A 38 -10.12 -7.70 25.25
CA LEU A 38 -8.79 -7.72 24.62
C LEU A 38 -8.06 -6.39 24.80
N VAL A 39 -8.75 -5.27 24.54
CA VAL A 39 -8.20 -3.92 24.66
C VAL A 39 -7.72 -3.63 26.09
N GLU A 40 -8.50 -4.01 27.11
CA GLU A 40 -8.09 -3.83 28.50
C GLU A 40 -6.82 -4.62 28.84
N ARG A 41 -6.63 -5.83 28.28
CA ARG A 41 -5.39 -6.61 28.46
C ARG A 41 -4.20 -5.99 27.73
N LEU A 42 -4.40 -5.54 26.49
CA LEU A 42 -3.35 -4.88 25.71
C LEU A 42 -2.86 -3.61 26.41
N LYS A 43 -3.78 -2.78 26.92
CA LYS A 43 -3.45 -1.61 27.74
C LYS A 43 -2.66 -1.99 28.99
N ALA A 44 -3.14 -2.99 29.75
CA ALA A 44 -2.48 -3.43 30.99
C ALA A 44 -1.05 -3.94 30.77
N ALA A 45 -0.77 -4.48 29.58
CA ALA A 45 0.53 -5.00 29.17
C ALA A 45 1.35 -4.02 28.31
N ASP A 46 0.91 -2.77 28.15
CA ASP A 46 1.57 -1.70 27.40
C ASP A 46 1.83 -2.04 25.92
N PHE A 47 0.91 -2.78 25.29
CA PHE A 47 0.93 -3.00 23.84
C PHE A 47 0.27 -1.82 23.13
N PRO A 48 0.94 -1.20 22.14
CA PRO A 48 0.29 -0.23 21.26
C PRO A 48 -0.73 -0.95 20.37
N TYR A 49 -1.95 -0.42 20.28
CA TYR A 49 -3.02 -1.02 19.48
C TYR A 49 -3.85 0.02 18.73
N LEU A 50 -4.55 -0.41 17.68
CA LEU A 50 -5.52 0.36 16.91
C LEU A 50 -6.80 -0.44 16.68
N LEU A 51 -7.93 0.28 16.65
CA LEU A 51 -9.27 -0.26 16.40
C LEU A 51 -9.85 0.34 15.12
N ASP A 52 -10.48 -0.48 14.29
CA ASP A 52 -11.16 -0.01 13.07
C ASP A 52 -12.32 0.98 13.32
N GLU A 53 -12.89 1.01 14.54
CA GLU A 53 -13.97 1.95 14.92
C GLU A 53 -13.58 3.44 14.85
N ASP A 54 -12.28 3.72 14.84
CA ASP A 54 -11.74 5.07 14.77
C ASP A 54 -11.75 5.63 13.33
N ILE A 55 -12.17 4.83 12.32
CA ILE A 55 -12.22 5.24 10.92
C ILE A 55 -13.61 5.73 10.51
N ASP A 56 -13.70 7.01 10.13
CA ASP A 56 -14.88 7.60 9.52
C ASP A 56 -15.07 7.05 8.09
N LEU A 57 -15.93 6.04 7.94
CA LEU A 57 -16.26 5.37 6.67
C LEU A 57 -16.77 6.32 5.57
N SER A 58 -17.16 7.56 5.92
CA SER A 58 -17.60 8.58 4.95
C SER A 58 -16.45 9.30 4.24
N LYS A 59 -15.19 9.07 4.63
CA LYS A 59 -13.97 9.72 4.08
C LYS A 59 -13.00 8.67 3.53
N GLU A 60 -11.79 9.08 3.10
CA GLU A 60 -10.71 8.23 2.59
C GLU A 60 -10.25 7.15 3.60
N TRP A 61 -11.14 6.24 4.00
CA TRP A 61 -10.89 5.18 4.97
C TRP A 61 -9.81 4.22 4.48
N ARG A 62 -9.69 4.03 3.16
CA ARG A 62 -8.69 3.15 2.55
C ARG A 62 -7.25 3.56 2.87
N SER A 63 -6.89 4.85 2.82
CA SER A 63 -5.51 5.27 3.11
C SER A 63 -5.17 5.09 4.59
N THR A 64 -6.06 5.49 5.50
CA THR A 64 -5.93 5.25 6.94
C THR A 64 -5.79 3.76 7.24
N LEU A 65 -6.71 2.95 6.71
CA LEU A 65 -6.72 1.51 6.94
C LEU A 65 -5.47 0.84 6.38
N ASN A 66 -5.05 1.17 5.14
CA ASN A 66 -3.82 0.64 4.56
C ASN A 66 -2.58 1.06 5.34
N ALA A 67 -2.55 2.28 5.88
CA ALA A 67 -1.46 2.74 6.74
C ALA A 67 -1.45 1.97 8.07
N TRP A 68 -2.61 1.70 8.66
CA TRP A 68 -2.72 0.96 9.92
C TRP A 68 -2.36 -0.51 9.73
N ILE A 69 -2.96 -1.17 8.74
CA ILE A 69 -2.66 -2.55 8.37
C ILE A 69 -1.20 -2.67 7.92
N GLY A 70 -0.68 -1.78 7.07
CA GLY A 70 0.71 -1.84 6.64
C GLY A 70 1.70 -1.44 7.75
N GLY A 71 1.23 -0.81 8.82
CA GLY A 71 2.00 -0.32 9.96
C GLY A 71 2.05 -1.27 11.15
N CYS A 72 1.12 -2.23 11.28
CA CYS A 72 1.10 -3.14 12.42
C CYS A 72 2.12 -4.29 12.27
N ASP A 73 2.55 -4.82 13.40
CA ASP A 73 3.45 -5.98 13.49
C ASP A 73 2.64 -7.29 13.67
N ALA A 74 1.47 -7.18 14.29
CA ALA A 74 0.51 -8.26 14.43
C ALA A 74 -0.93 -7.76 14.25
N ALA A 75 -1.83 -8.68 13.94
CA ALA A 75 -3.26 -8.40 13.95
C ALA A 75 -4.09 -9.47 14.64
N VAL A 76 -5.20 -9.04 15.23
CA VAL A 76 -6.21 -9.90 15.84
C VAL A 76 -7.54 -9.73 15.11
N LEU A 77 -8.08 -10.83 14.59
CA LEU A 77 -9.39 -10.89 13.95
C LEU A 77 -10.43 -11.42 14.93
N LEU A 78 -11.49 -10.65 15.17
CA LEU A 78 -12.64 -11.06 15.97
C LEU A 78 -13.81 -11.40 15.03
N LEU A 79 -13.93 -12.67 14.68
CA LEU A 79 -14.89 -13.14 13.68
C LEU A 79 -16.20 -13.57 14.35
N SER A 80 -17.15 -12.65 14.39
CA SER A 80 -18.55 -12.92 14.75
C SER A 80 -19.45 -13.04 13.51
N GLU A 81 -20.72 -13.41 13.69
CA GLU A 81 -21.66 -13.56 12.57
C GLU A 81 -21.78 -12.27 11.75
N ALA A 82 -21.81 -11.12 12.42
CA ALA A 82 -21.83 -9.82 11.75
C ALA A 82 -20.52 -9.51 11.00
N ALA A 83 -19.39 -10.09 11.43
CA ALA A 83 -18.11 -9.96 10.74
C ALA A 83 -18.07 -10.78 9.44
N LEU A 84 -18.67 -11.98 9.44
CA LEU A 84 -18.70 -12.87 8.27
C LEU A 84 -19.44 -12.27 7.05
N ILE A 85 -20.38 -11.35 7.29
CA ILE A 85 -21.15 -10.66 6.25
C ILE A 85 -20.66 -9.23 5.97
N SER A 86 -19.63 -8.76 6.68
CA SER A 86 -19.10 -7.41 6.53
C SER A 86 -18.11 -7.37 5.37
N SER A 87 -18.40 -6.58 4.33
CA SER A 87 -17.47 -6.35 3.22
C SER A 87 -16.18 -5.67 3.69
N HIS A 88 -16.26 -4.83 4.74
CA HIS A 88 -15.11 -4.16 5.34
C HIS A 88 -14.18 -5.17 6.01
N VAL A 89 -14.71 -6.03 6.89
CA VAL A 89 -13.91 -7.09 7.53
C VAL A 89 -13.36 -8.06 6.49
N ALA A 90 -14.11 -8.34 5.42
CA ALA A 90 -13.61 -9.17 4.32
C ALA A 90 -12.39 -8.55 3.62
N TYR A 91 -12.44 -7.24 3.34
CA TYR A 91 -11.31 -6.53 2.78
C TYR A 91 -10.10 -6.56 3.72
N GLU A 92 -10.26 -6.18 4.99
CA GLU A 92 -9.20 -6.20 6.01
C GLU A 92 -8.58 -7.59 6.17
N THR A 93 -9.43 -8.62 6.33
CA THR A 93 -8.99 -10.01 6.48
C THR A 93 -8.20 -10.45 5.26
N SER A 94 -8.59 -10.03 4.06
CA SER A 94 -7.86 -10.36 2.83
C SER A 94 -6.45 -9.75 2.79
N LEU A 95 -6.30 -8.49 3.24
CA LEU A 95 -4.99 -7.83 3.35
C LEU A 95 -4.12 -8.48 4.43
N LEU A 96 -4.68 -8.75 5.60
CA LEU A 96 -3.98 -9.32 6.74
C LEU A 96 -3.52 -10.76 6.47
N ALA A 97 -4.41 -11.58 5.90
CA ALA A 97 -4.07 -12.95 5.49
C ALA A 97 -3.00 -12.97 4.40
N TYR A 98 -3.03 -12.00 3.48
CA TYR A 98 -1.98 -11.83 2.50
C TYR A 98 -0.64 -11.51 3.16
N ARG A 99 -0.57 -10.47 4.02
CA ARG A 99 0.65 -10.10 4.74
C ARG A 99 1.24 -11.26 5.53
N HIS A 100 0.39 -12.03 6.22
CA HIS A 100 0.82 -13.21 6.96
C HIS A 100 1.58 -14.22 6.08
N ARG A 101 1.05 -14.49 4.88
CA ARG A 101 1.68 -15.40 3.91
C ARG A 101 2.93 -14.82 3.27
N SER A 102 2.86 -13.58 2.78
CA SER A 102 3.96 -12.95 2.04
C SER A 102 5.16 -12.65 2.94
N GLU A 103 4.94 -12.34 4.21
CA GLU A 103 5.99 -12.07 5.17
C GLU A 103 6.55 -13.32 5.87
N GLN A 104 6.14 -14.52 5.44
CA GLN A 104 6.66 -15.82 5.88
C GLN A 104 6.69 -16.00 7.40
N GLY A 105 5.60 -15.59 8.07
CA GLY A 105 5.47 -15.70 9.53
C GLY A 105 6.13 -14.57 10.33
N ARG A 106 6.78 -13.58 9.68
CA ARG A 106 7.20 -12.34 10.36
C ARG A 106 6.03 -11.46 10.78
N PHE A 107 4.88 -11.58 10.11
CA PHE A 107 3.64 -10.93 10.50
C PHE A 107 2.72 -11.92 11.21
N GLN A 108 2.36 -11.62 12.46
CA GLN A 108 1.53 -12.50 13.30
C GLN A 108 0.05 -12.19 13.08
N LEU A 109 -0.72 -13.19 12.63
CA LEU A 109 -2.17 -13.07 12.46
C LEU A 109 -2.89 -14.05 13.38
N LEU A 110 -3.70 -13.52 14.29
CA LEU A 110 -4.40 -14.29 15.32
C LEU A 110 -5.90 -14.18 15.10
N THR A 111 -6.59 -15.31 15.08
CA THR A 111 -8.04 -15.34 14.80
C THR A 111 -8.80 -15.89 16.00
N ILE A 112 -9.79 -15.14 16.48
CA ILE A 112 -10.77 -15.57 17.48
C ILE A 112 -12.13 -15.72 16.81
N PHE A 113 -12.69 -16.93 16.85
CA PHE A 113 -14.08 -17.15 16.47
C PHE A 113 -14.98 -16.80 17.64
N VAL A 114 -15.81 -15.78 17.48
CA VAL A 114 -16.75 -15.32 18.51
C VAL A 114 -17.98 -16.24 18.44
N PRO A 115 -18.34 -16.98 19.50
CA PRO A 115 -19.47 -17.90 19.47
C PRO A 115 -20.76 -17.21 18.99
N PRO A 116 -21.57 -17.87 18.13
CA PRO A 116 -21.48 -19.28 17.74
C PRO A 116 -20.59 -19.56 16.52
N VAL A 117 -19.80 -18.58 16.02
CA VAL A 117 -19.03 -18.73 14.77
C VAL A 117 -18.08 -19.91 14.80
N THR A 118 -18.01 -20.59 13.66
CA THR A 118 -17.23 -21.81 13.45
C THR A 118 -16.32 -21.66 12.24
N GLY A 119 -15.25 -22.44 12.19
CA GLY A 119 -14.36 -22.45 11.01
C GLY A 119 -15.07 -22.85 9.71
N GLU A 120 -16.09 -23.71 9.79
CA GLU A 120 -16.92 -24.09 8.64
C GLU A 120 -17.74 -22.90 8.12
N GLN A 121 -18.38 -22.14 9.01
CA GLN A 121 -19.11 -20.92 8.64
C GLN A 121 -18.18 -19.86 8.03
N VAL A 122 -16.95 -19.73 8.56
CA VAL A 122 -15.93 -18.85 7.96
C VAL A 122 -15.59 -19.31 6.54
N GLY A 123 -15.37 -20.61 6.33
CA GLY A 123 -15.09 -21.19 5.01
C GLY A 123 -16.21 -21.01 3.98
N GLN A 124 -17.47 -20.97 4.45
CA GLN A 124 -18.66 -20.75 3.60
C GLN A 124 -19.00 -19.26 3.39
N SER A 125 -18.29 -18.35 4.05
CA SER A 125 -18.52 -16.90 3.97
C SER A 125 -17.68 -16.21 2.89
N ALA A 126 -17.82 -14.88 2.75
CA ALA A 126 -16.93 -14.06 1.94
C ALA A 126 -15.45 -14.12 2.38
N LEU A 127 -15.17 -14.58 3.61
CA LEU A 127 -13.82 -14.76 4.13
C LEU A 127 -13.18 -16.09 3.67
N GLY A 128 -13.95 -17.03 3.15
CA GLY A 128 -13.46 -18.35 2.75
C GLY A 128 -12.21 -18.32 1.86
N PRO A 129 -12.17 -17.52 0.78
CA PRO A 129 -11.01 -17.41 -0.10
C PRO A 129 -9.72 -16.95 0.57
N THR A 130 -9.80 -16.30 1.74
CA THR A 130 -8.61 -15.83 2.46
C THR A 130 -7.85 -16.96 3.14
N GLY A 131 -8.47 -18.14 3.32
CA GLY A 131 -7.90 -19.28 4.04
C GLY A 131 -7.77 -19.05 5.55
N ILE A 132 -8.43 -18.02 6.10
CA ILE A 132 -8.20 -17.60 7.49
C ILE A 132 -8.58 -18.66 8.53
N ALA A 133 -9.49 -19.58 8.20
CA ALA A 133 -9.85 -20.68 9.08
C ALA A 133 -8.69 -21.67 9.34
N GLU A 134 -7.71 -21.71 8.43
CA GLU A 134 -6.51 -22.56 8.52
C GLU A 134 -5.35 -21.84 9.22
N ILE A 135 -5.36 -20.51 9.24
CA ILE A 135 -4.32 -19.67 9.86
C ILE A 135 -4.57 -19.59 11.36
N GLN A 136 -3.76 -20.31 12.14
CA GLN A 136 -3.63 -20.24 13.61
C GLN A 136 -4.93 -19.85 14.36
N ALA A 137 -6.04 -20.50 14.02
CA ALA A 137 -7.30 -20.25 14.69
C ALA A 137 -7.20 -20.76 16.13
N LEU A 138 -7.36 -19.87 17.10
CA LEU A 138 -7.47 -20.24 18.50
C LEU A 138 -8.79 -21.00 18.65
N ARG A 139 -8.69 -22.34 18.66
CA ARG A 139 -9.78 -23.30 18.43
C ARG A 139 -11.07 -23.05 19.24
N ARG A 140 -12.17 -23.48 18.60
CA ARG A 140 -13.63 -23.44 18.89
C ARG A 140 -14.11 -23.75 20.32
N ASP A 141 -13.30 -24.37 21.17
CA ASP A 141 -13.72 -24.85 22.50
C ASP A 141 -13.08 -24.08 23.67
N ALA A 142 -12.36 -23.00 23.38
CA ALA A 142 -11.80 -22.13 24.40
C ALA A 142 -12.88 -21.17 24.93
N SER A 143 -12.95 -20.99 26.25
CA SER A 143 -13.68 -19.85 26.81
C SER A 143 -13.08 -18.53 26.32
N MET A 144 -13.83 -17.43 26.39
CA MET A 144 -13.32 -16.09 26.05
C MET A 144 -11.97 -15.81 26.75
N GLU A 145 -11.90 -16.11 28.05
CA GLU A 145 -10.69 -15.94 28.86
C GLU A 145 -9.48 -16.74 28.33
N GLN A 146 -9.70 -17.99 27.92
CA GLN A 146 -8.66 -18.84 27.36
C GLN A 146 -8.21 -18.36 25.97
N ALA A 147 -9.15 -17.89 25.14
CA ALA A 147 -8.83 -17.33 23.83
C ALA A 147 -7.98 -16.07 23.97
N LEU A 148 -8.40 -15.14 24.83
CA LEU A 148 -7.66 -13.89 25.09
C LEU A 148 -6.28 -14.16 25.72
N GLN A 149 -6.18 -15.13 26.63
CA GLN A 149 -4.90 -15.51 27.23
C GLN A 149 -3.90 -16.00 26.16
N ARG A 150 -4.35 -16.84 25.23
CA ARG A 150 -3.50 -17.33 24.14
C ARG A 150 -3.08 -16.23 23.17
N VAL A 151 -3.95 -15.24 22.92
CA VAL A 151 -3.56 -14.04 22.15
C VAL A 151 -2.42 -13.32 22.85
N MET A 152 -2.56 -13.03 24.15
CA MET A 152 -1.51 -12.32 24.90
C MET A 152 -0.19 -13.09 24.90
N GLU A 153 -0.22 -14.41 25.12
CA GLU A 153 0.98 -15.26 25.07
C GLU A 153 1.67 -15.22 23.70
N ALA A 154 0.90 -15.29 22.60
CA ALA A 154 1.44 -15.20 21.25
C ALA A 154 2.07 -13.83 20.97
N LEU A 155 1.43 -12.75 21.43
CA LEU A 155 1.93 -11.38 21.26
C LEU A 155 3.19 -11.10 22.10
N GLU A 156 3.29 -11.67 23.29
CA GLU A 156 4.49 -11.55 24.14
C GLU A 156 5.71 -12.23 23.53
N GLN A 157 5.50 -13.32 22.79
CA GLN A 157 6.56 -14.05 22.09
C GLN A 157 6.91 -13.43 20.73
N HIS A 158 6.09 -12.50 20.23
CA HIS A 158 6.27 -11.92 18.91
C HIS A 158 7.27 -10.76 18.94
N ASN A 159 8.35 -10.89 18.18
CA ASN A 159 9.32 -9.83 18.00
C ASN A 159 8.82 -8.81 16.97
N ARG A 160 8.85 -7.53 17.32
CA ARG A 160 8.54 -6.45 16.38
C ARG A 160 9.42 -6.52 15.12
N SER A 161 8.78 -6.41 13.95
CA SER A 161 9.50 -6.25 12.70
C SER A 161 10.19 -4.88 12.66
N LEU A 162 11.44 -4.85 12.19
CA LEU A 162 12.22 -3.61 12.10
C LEU A 162 11.73 -2.65 11.00
N SER A 163 10.92 -3.14 10.06
CA SER A 163 10.35 -2.33 8.97
C SER A 163 9.10 -3.00 8.42
N SER A 164 7.94 -2.40 8.70
CA SER A 164 6.68 -2.80 8.07
C SER A 164 6.55 -2.19 6.66
N PRO A 165 5.67 -2.71 5.78
CA PRO A 165 5.47 -2.13 4.44
C PRO A 165 5.12 -0.63 4.45
N ALA A 166 4.24 -0.19 5.35
CA ALA A 166 3.90 1.23 5.47
C ALA A 166 5.09 2.06 6.00
N GLU A 167 5.92 1.51 6.89
CA GLU A 167 7.14 2.19 7.34
C GLU A 167 8.15 2.36 6.22
N LEU A 168 8.31 1.39 5.32
CA LEU A 168 9.19 1.53 4.15
C LEU A 168 8.74 2.70 3.26
N HIS A 169 7.44 2.84 3.04
CA HIS A 169 6.89 3.96 2.28
C HIS A 169 7.04 5.29 3.02
N ALA A 170 6.73 5.30 4.32
CA ALA A 170 6.89 6.48 5.16
C ALA A 170 8.36 6.93 5.25
N LYS A 171 9.33 6.01 5.27
CA LYS A 171 10.77 6.34 5.24
C LYS A 171 11.15 7.13 3.99
N ARG A 172 10.56 6.84 2.82
CA ARG A 172 10.81 7.61 1.60
C ARG A 172 10.33 9.06 1.74
N LEU A 173 9.13 9.25 2.31
CA LEU A 173 8.63 10.58 2.61
C LEU A 173 9.48 11.26 3.70
N ALA A 174 9.85 10.54 4.76
CA ALA A 174 10.72 11.04 5.82
C ALA A 174 12.07 11.53 5.29
N ASN A 175 12.64 10.86 4.30
CA ASN A 175 13.87 11.28 3.64
C ASN A 175 13.72 12.65 2.95
N LEU A 176 12.55 12.96 2.39
CA LEU A 176 12.25 14.31 1.86
C LEU A 176 12.12 15.35 2.98
N LEU A 177 11.79 14.91 4.19
CA LEU A 177 11.57 15.74 5.37
C LEU A 177 12.84 15.95 6.21
N MET A 178 13.95 15.26 5.92
CA MET A 178 15.18 15.33 6.73
C MET A 178 15.79 16.73 6.79
N ASP A 179 15.67 17.52 5.71
CA ASP A 179 16.20 18.88 5.64
C ASP A 179 15.26 19.93 6.26
N VAL A 180 14.10 19.52 6.77
CA VAL A 180 13.11 20.42 7.37
C VAL A 180 13.46 20.63 8.85
N PRO A 181 13.59 21.88 9.34
CA PRO A 181 13.85 22.15 10.75
C PRO A 181 12.81 21.50 11.66
N GLU A 182 13.26 20.95 12.79
CA GLU A 182 12.41 20.22 13.75
C GLU A 182 11.16 21.03 14.18
N GLY A 183 11.34 22.34 14.41
CA GLY A 183 10.23 23.23 14.78
C GLY A 183 9.15 23.32 13.70
N GLU A 184 9.54 23.34 12.43
CA GLU A 184 8.63 23.42 11.29
C GLU A 184 7.89 22.08 11.05
N LEU A 185 8.57 20.95 11.29
CA LEU A 185 7.94 19.63 11.29
C LEU A 185 6.85 19.52 12.37
N LYS A 186 7.11 20.01 13.59
CA LYS A 186 6.12 20.05 14.67
C LYS A 186 4.90 20.90 14.28
N VAL A 187 5.13 22.10 13.73
CA VAL A 187 4.06 22.98 13.24
C VAL A 187 3.25 22.34 12.12
N ALA A 188 3.91 21.68 11.17
CA ALA A 188 3.26 20.98 10.06
C ALA A 188 2.38 19.83 10.56
N ARG A 189 2.85 19.05 11.53
CA ARG A 189 2.07 17.98 12.18
C ARG A 189 0.86 18.55 12.92
N GLN A 190 1.08 19.57 13.75
CA GLN A 190 0.03 20.25 14.52
C GLN A 190 -1.07 20.83 13.62
N ALA A 191 -0.70 21.36 12.45
CA ALA A 191 -1.65 21.91 11.50
C ALA A 191 -2.65 20.87 10.95
N VAL A 192 -2.36 19.57 11.06
CA VAL A 192 -3.22 18.51 10.53
C VAL A 192 -3.95 17.75 11.63
N ALA A 193 -3.30 17.39 12.74
CA ALA A 193 -3.90 16.59 13.81
C ALA A 193 -3.74 17.17 15.23
N GLY A 194 -3.27 18.42 15.34
CA GLY A 194 -2.94 18.99 16.64
C GLY A 194 -1.81 18.23 17.33
N ASP A 195 -1.92 18.06 18.65
CA ASP A 195 -0.87 17.45 19.47
C ASP A 195 -1.02 15.93 19.64
N VAL A 196 -1.93 15.28 18.91
CA VAL A 196 -2.13 13.83 19.01
C VAL A 196 -0.96 13.11 18.34
N PRO A 197 -0.16 12.32 19.08
CA PRO A 197 0.91 11.53 18.49
C PRO A 197 0.33 10.36 17.70
N HIS A 198 0.94 10.03 16.55
CA HIS A 198 0.63 8.79 15.83
C HIS A 198 0.75 7.57 16.76
N PRO A 199 -0.27 6.68 16.78
CA PRO A 199 -0.29 5.44 17.57
C PRO A 199 0.93 4.52 17.40
N TRP A 200 1.57 4.51 16.23
CA TRP A 200 2.68 3.63 15.87
C TRP A 200 4.08 4.21 16.07
N ALA A 201 4.17 5.47 16.54
CA ALA A 201 5.42 6.20 16.52
C ALA A 201 6.10 6.51 17.88
N PRO A 202 5.87 5.79 19.00
CA PRO A 202 6.62 6.09 20.21
C PRO A 202 8.12 5.86 19.98
N GLY A 203 8.92 6.90 20.20
CA GLY A 203 10.39 6.86 20.08
C GLY A 203 10.96 6.88 18.66
N LEU A 204 10.15 7.12 17.63
CA LEU A 204 10.65 7.34 16.28
C LEU A 204 11.27 8.74 16.13
N ASP A 205 12.17 8.90 15.17
CA ASP A 205 12.62 10.23 14.77
C ASP A 205 11.43 11.08 14.25
N LEU A 206 11.54 12.40 14.40
CA LEU A 206 10.43 13.29 14.05
C LEU A 206 10.08 13.24 12.55
N PRO A 207 11.03 13.21 11.59
CA PRO A 207 10.69 13.10 10.17
C PRO A 207 9.85 11.87 9.84
N LEU A 208 10.23 10.69 10.34
CA LEU A 208 9.47 9.45 10.14
C LEU A 208 8.11 9.51 10.83
N HIS A 209 8.05 10.10 12.02
CA HIS A 209 6.77 10.33 12.71
C HIS A 209 5.83 11.21 11.88
N VAL A 210 6.31 12.32 11.33
CA VAL A 210 5.51 13.20 10.48
C VAL A 210 5.12 12.51 9.18
N ALA A 211 6.02 11.72 8.58
CA ALA A 211 5.73 10.97 7.37
C ALA A 211 4.63 9.91 7.58
N LEU A 212 4.70 9.11 8.65
CA LEU A 212 3.67 8.13 8.99
C LEU A 212 2.30 8.80 9.15
N ASN A 213 2.27 9.93 9.88
CA ASN A 213 1.05 10.72 10.05
C ASN A 213 0.49 11.21 8.70
N PHE A 214 1.36 11.76 7.84
CA PHE A 214 0.92 12.24 6.53
C PHE A 214 0.38 11.10 5.65
N MET A 215 1.03 9.93 5.67
CA MET A 215 0.57 8.75 4.93
C MET A 215 -0.80 8.27 5.44
N GLU A 216 -0.99 8.21 6.75
CA GLU A 216 -2.29 7.89 7.37
C GLU A 216 -3.37 8.89 6.95
N TRP A 217 -3.06 10.18 6.96
CA TRP A 217 -4.04 11.23 6.64
C TRP A 217 -4.32 11.42 5.14
N GLY A 218 -3.51 10.79 4.29
CA GLY A 218 -3.67 10.80 2.83
C GLY A 218 -3.71 12.19 2.21
N LEU A 219 -4.32 12.27 1.03
CA LEU A 219 -4.39 13.50 0.23
C LEU A 219 -5.40 14.51 0.78
N GLU A 220 -6.34 14.07 1.62
CA GLU A 220 -7.33 14.99 2.18
C GLU A 220 -6.70 16.00 3.17
N ARG A 221 -5.87 15.54 4.11
CA ARG A 221 -5.39 16.40 5.19
C ARG A 221 -3.89 16.70 5.14
N ALA A 222 -3.05 15.76 4.72
CA ALA A 222 -1.60 15.94 4.72
C ALA A 222 -1.11 17.17 3.90
N PRO A 223 -1.75 17.56 2.78
CA PRO A 223 -1.36 18.78 2.05
C PRO A 223 -1.40 20.07 2.89
N THR A 224 -2.21 20.14 3.95
CA THR A 224 -2.20 21.29 4.88
C THR A 224 -0.87 21.37 5.64
N GLY A 225 -0.33 20.23 6.07
CA GLY A 225 0.98 20.13 6.72
C GLY A 225 2.12 20.39 5.73
N ILE A 226 2.10 19.74 4.56
CA ILE A 226 3.10 19.95 3.49
C ILE A 226 3.17 21.43 3.11
N ARG A 227 2.04 22.14 3.05
CA ARG A 227 2.02 23.57 2.75
C ARG A 227 2.87 24.39 3.71
N ARG A 228 2.97 24.01 4.98
CA ARG A 228 3.77 24.72 6.00
C ARG A 228 5.26 24.58 5.75
N ILE A 229 5.70 23.42 5.29
CA ILE A 229 7.11 23.08 5.09
C ILE A 229 7.56 23.15 3.63
N ARG A 230 6.68 23.59 2.71
CA ARG A 230 6.93 23.56 1.26
C ARG A 230 8.20 24.30 0.82
N THR A 231 8.60 25.35 1.55
CA THR A 231 9.82 26.12 1.25
C THR A 231 11.09 25.29 1.43
N TYR A 232 11.04 24.27 2.30
CA TYR A 232 12.12 23.31 2.50
C TYR A 232 12.09 22.15 1.49
N LEU A 233 10.94 21.94 0.84
CA LEU A 233 10.76 20.97 -0.25
C LEU A 233 11.08 21.57 -1.63
N ALA A 234 11.75 22.73 -1.68
CA ALA A 234 12.00 23.50 -2.90
C ALA A 234 13.06 22.90 -3.85
N LYS A 235 13.59 21.69 -3.55
CA LYS A 235 14.35 20.91 -4.54
C LYS A 235 13.48 20.71 -5.80
N PRO A 236 14.08 20.55 -6.99
CA PRO A 236 13.32 20.23 -8.19
C PRO A 236 12.37 19.06 -7.89
N HIS A 237 11.06 19.29 -8.07
CA HIS A 237 10.01 18.30 -7.87
C HIS A 237 9.73 17.82 -6.43
N GLY A 238 10.29 18.42 -5.38
CA GLY A 238 10.09 17.94 -4.00
C GLY A 238 8.62 17.90 -3.55
N ILE A 239 7.80 18.87 -4.00
CA ILE A 239 6.35 18.87 -3.77
C ILE A 239 5.66 17.75 -4.55
N ASP A 240 5.99 17.58 -5.83
CA ASP A 240 5.44 16.52 -6.68
C ASP A 240 5.73 15.13 -6.09
N GLU A 241 6.97 14.89 -5.66
CA GLU A 241 7.36 13.64 -5.01
C GLU A 241 6.62 13.41 -3.70
N ALA A 242 6.51 14.43 -2.84
CA ALA A 242 5.79 14.29 -1.58
C ALA A 242 4.32 13.93 -1.82
N VAL A 243 3.64 14.61 -2.75
CA VAL A 243 2.24 14.32 -3.10
C VAL A 243 2.10 12.94 -3.74
N MET A 244 3.04 12.53 -4.59
CA MET A 244 3.07 11.19 -5.18
C MET A 244 3.23 10.10 -4.13
N LEU A 245 4.12 10.29 -3.15
CA LEU A 245 4.29 9.35 -2.04
C LEU A 245 3.03 9.27 -1.18
N LEU A 246 2.37 10.39 -0.88
CA LEU A 246 1.07 10.35 -0.19
C LEU A 246 0.01 9.59 -0.97
N ALA A 247 -0.03 9.77 -2.28
CA ALA A 247 -0.94 9.06 -3.17
C ALA A 247 -0.73 7.54 -3.14
N THR A 248 0.48 7.05 -2.85
CA THR A 248 0.75 5.61 -2.69
C THR A 248 0.05 4.97 -1.50
N ALA A 249 -0.39 5.73 -0.49
CA ALA A 249 -1.18 5.19 0.63
C ALA A 249 -2.52 4.57 0.18
N TRP A 250 -3.02 4.99 -0.98
CA TRP A 250 -4.24 4.46 -1.58
C TRP A 250 -4.05 3.12 -2.31
N VAL A 251 -2.80 2.72 -2.57
CA VAL A 251 -2.46 1.50 -3.31
C VAL A 251 -2.60 0.27 -2.42
N ASP A 252 -3.24 -0.78 -2.95
CA ASP A 252 -3.36 -2.07 -2.27
C ASP A 252 -1.99 -2.77 -2.17
N CYS A 253 -1.58 -3.11 -0.95
CA CYS A 253 -0.24 -3.68 -0.72
C CYS A 253 -0.04 -5.07 -1.32
N ARG A 254 -1.12 -5.79 -1.65
CA ARG A 254 -1.03 -7.10 -2.32
C ARG A 254 -0.50 -6.94 -3.74
N SER A 255 -1.03 -5.96 -4.45
CA SER A 255 -0.62 -5.64 -5.82
C SER A 255 0.84 -5.19 -5.91
N ILE A 256 1.38 -4.54 -4.87
CA ILE A 256 2.79 -4.10 -4.80
C ILE A 256 3.74 -5.30 -4.92
N GLU A 257 3.50 -6.32 -4.11
CA GLU A 257 4.32 -7.53 -4.08
C GLU A 257 4.13 -8.39 -5.33
N GLU A 258 2.93 -8.41 -5.91
CA GLU A 258 2.68 -9.03 -7.22
C GLU A 258 3.49 -8.38 -8.32
N ILE A 259 3.50 -7.04 -8.37
CA ILE A 259 4.34 -6.30 -9.32
C ILE A 259 5.82 -6.66 -9.11
N ARG A 260 6.30 -6.70 -7.85
CA ARG A 260 7.67 -7.11 -7.52
C ARG A 260 8.01 -8.54 -7.94
N ALA A 261 7.05 -9.45 -7.88
CA ALA A 261 7.22 -10.82 -8.35
C ALA A 261 7.27 -10.88 -9.88
N VAL A 262 6.38 -10.13 -10.54
CA VAL A 262 6.24 -10.12 -12.00
C VAL A 262 7.47 -9.53 -12.70
N VAL A 263 8.04 -8.43 -12.17
CA VAL A 263 9.22 -7.78 -12.79
C VAL A 263 10.49 -8.64 -12.80
N LYS A 264 10.51 -9.74 -12.05
CA LYS A 264 11.60 -10.73 -12.13
C LYS A 264 11.57 -11.54 -13.44
N SER A 265 10.50 -11.40 -14.23
CA SER A 265 10.33 -12.03 -15.54
C SER A 265 10.11 -10.95 -16.62
N ARG A 266 10.76 -11.07 -17.77
CA ARG A 266 10.57 -10.15 -18.91
C ARG A 266 9.21 -10.39 -19.63
N GLY A 267 8.68 -9.36 -20.29
CA GLY A 267 7.56 -9.45 -21.23
C GLY A 267 6.19 -9.78 -20.62
N ARG A 268 5.98 -9.51 -19.33
CA ARG A 268 4.77 -9.90 -18.61
C ARG A 268 3.62 -8.92 -18.83
N LEU A 269 2.41 -9.42 -18.62
CA LEU A 269 1.17 -8.66 -18.70
C LEU A 269 0.57 -8.56 -17.30
N LEU A 270 0.24 -7.34 -16.90
CA LEU A 270 -0.47 -7.01 -15.67
C LEU A 270 -1.83 -6.44 -16.02
N ALA A 271 -2.84 -6.69 -15.19
CA ALA A 271 -4.12 -5.99 -15.31
C ALA A 271 -4.65 -5.50 -13.96
N LEU A 272 -5.18 -4.28 -13.97
CA LEU A 272 -5.83 -3.62 -12.85
C LEU A 272 -7.17 -3.06 -13.31
N ARG A 273 -8.18 -3.11 -12.44
CA ARG A 273 -9.43 -2.40 -12.68
C ARG A 273 -9.21 -0.91 -12.49
N GLY A 274 -9.39 -0.12 -13.55
CA GLY A 274 -9.20 1.32 -13.55
C GLY A 274 -9.47 1.93 -14.92
N GLU A 275 -9.61 3.25 -14.95
CA GLU A 275 -9.84 4.06 -16.14
C GLU A 275 -8.69 5.03 -16.43
N LYS A 276 -7.86 5.37 -15.44
CA LYS A 276 -6.75 6.31 -15.57
C LYS A 276 -5.43 5.55 -15.68
N CYS A 277 -4.72 5.72 -16.79
CA CYS A 277 -3.43 5.07 -17.00
C CYS A 277 -2.40 5.52 -15.95
N GLU A 278 -2.53 6.75 -15.43
CA GLU A 278 -1.73 7.28 -14.34
C GLU A 278 -1.84 6.45 -13.05
N THR A 279 -2.94 5.71 -12.87
CA THR A 279 -3.09 4.79 -11.72
C THR A 279 -2.00 3.73 -11.73
N ALA A 280 -1.63 3.19 -12.89
CA ALA A 280 -0.52 2.24 -12.98
C ALA A 280 0.79 2.82 -12.43
N ARG A 281 1.05 4.12 -12.64
CA ARG A 281 2.23 4.80 -12.09
C ARG A 281 2.26 4.78 -10.56
N LEU A 282 1.10 4.95 -9.89
CA LEU A 282 1.04 4.86 -8.43
C LEU A 282 1.42 3.47 -7.94
N TYR A 283 0.92 2.43 -8.60
CA TYR A 283 1.23 1.05 -8.25
C TYR A 283 2.71 0.74 -8.48
N VAL A 284 3.28 1.19 -9.59
CA VAL A 284 4.71 1.03 -9.91
C VAL A 284 5.60 1.78 -8.91
N VAL A 285 5.29 3.04 -8.58
CA VAL A 285 6.02 3.81 -7.56
C VAL A 285 5.91 3.17 -6.17
N SER A 286 4.77 2.54 -5.87
CA SER A 286 4.56 1.83 -4.61
C SER A 286 5.38 0.54 -4.53
N ALA A 287 5.48 -0.20 -5.64
CA ALA A 287 6.31 -1.39 -5.79
C ALA A 287 7.80 -1.08 -5.78
N CYS A 288 8.20 0.07 -6.30
CA CYS A 288 9.58 0.52 -6.31
C CYS A 288 10.01 1.01 -4.91
N ASP A 289 11.18 0.59 -4.42
CA ASP A 289 11.68 1.02 -3.09
C ASP A 289 12.49 2.34 -3.14
N ILE A 290 12.46 3.06 -4.26
CA ILE A 290 13.18 4.32 -4.47
C ILE A 290 12.23 5.53 -4.59
N ARG A 291 12.79 6.71 -4.83
CA ARG A 291 12.04 7.97 -4.92
C ARG A 291 11.17 8.00 -6.20
N PRO A 292 10.02 8.69 -6.21
CA PRO A 292 9.12 8.67 -7.37
C PRO A 292 9.71 9.14 -8.70
N ASN A 293 10.71 10.03 -8.68
CA ASN A 293 11.39 10.51 -9.89
C ASN A 293 12.49 9.57 -10.38
N ASP A 294 13.00 8.72 -9.49
CA ASP A 294 13.98 7.68 -9.79
C ASP A 294 13.32 6.31 -9.95
N ALA A 295 11.99 6.22 -9.77
CA ALA A 295 11.24 4.98 -9.85
C ALA A 295 11.25 4.39 -11.27
N TRP A 296 10.91 3.10 -11.38
CA TRP A 296 10.78 2.41 -12.66
C TRP A 296 9.95 3.19 -13.67
N HIS A 297 10.39 3.18 -14.93
CA HIS A 297 9.78 3.95 -16.00
C HIS A 297 8.37 3.46 -16.31
N VAL A 298 7.42 4.39 -16.43
CA VAL A 298 6.04 4.12 -16.83
C VAL A 298 5.67 5.01 -18.01
N ALA A 299 5.68 4.45 -19.21
CA ALA A 299 5.15 5.10 -20.40
C ALA A 299 3.62 4.99 -20.40
N ILE A 300 2.93 6.10 -20.62
CA ILE A 300 1.46 6.14 -20.69
C ILE A 300 1.04 6.24 -22.14
N VAL A 301 0.24 5.28 -22.60
CA VAL A 301 -0.36 5.28 -23.93
C VAL A 301 -1.83 5.63 -23.81
N ASP A 302 -2.13 6.91 -24.00
CA ASP A 302 -3.49 7.42 -23.99
C ASP A 302 -4.14 7.34 -25.38
N GLY A 303 -5.30 6.68 -25.45
CA GLY A 303 -6.08 6.58 -26.69
C GLY A 303 -7.10 5.44 -26.64
N VAL A 304 -8.18 5.58 -27.42
CA VAL A 304 -9.11 4.47 -27.67
C VAL A 304 -8.54 3.63 -28.82
N VAL A 305 -8.29 2.34 -28.57
CA VAL A 305 -7.65 1.42 -29.52
C VAL A 305 -8.66 0.78 -30.48
N GLY A 306 -9.98 0.96 -30.25
CA GLY A 306 -11.05 0.14 -30.83
C GLY A 306 -11.07 -0.11 -32.34
N ASN A 307 -10.52 0.78 -33.17
CA ASN A 307 -10.43 0.57 -34.64
C ASN A 307 -9.01 0.69 -35.20
N ARG A 308 -7.99 0.81 -34.33
CA ARG A 308 -6.61 1.03 -34.78
C ARG A 308 -5.98 -0.27 -35.26
N ALA A 309 -5.15 -0.20 -36.28
CA ALA A 309 -4.32 -1.33 -36.67
C ALA A 309 -3.24 -1.58 -35.61
N ALA A 310 -2.74 -2.83 -35.51
CA ALA A 310 -1.68 -3.18 -34.57
C ALA A 310 -0.41 -2.31 -34.75
N GLU A 311 -0.09 -1.93 -35.99
CA GLU A 311 1.03 -1.03 -36.31
C GLU A 311 0.87 0.38 -35.72
N GLU A 312 -0.34 0.93 -35.72
CA GLU A 312 -0.60 2.22 -35.09
C GLU A 312 -0.38 2.14 -33.57
N LEU A 313 -0.80 1.04 -32.95
CA LEU A 313 -0.60 0.83 -31.53
C LEU A 313 0.89 0.67 -31.19
N LYS A 314 1.67 -0.08 -31.99
CA LYS A 314 3.13 -0.16 -31.84
C LYS A 314 3.76 1.22 -31.91
N GLN A 315 3.35 2.06 -32.86
CA GLN A 315 3.88 3.41 -32.98
C GLN A 315 3.58 4.27 -31.74
N LEU A 316 2.35 4.22 -31.22
CA LEU A 316 2.00 4.93 -29.97
C LEU A 316 2.86 4.48 -28.78
N VAL A 317 3.12 3.17 -28.68
CA VAL A 317 4.00 2.62 -27.65
C VAL A 317 5.42 3.16 -27.82
N ARG A 318 5.98 3.16 -29.04
CA ARG A 318 7.30 3.74 -29.30
C ARG A 318 7.36 5.21 -28.91
N ASP A 319 6.37 6.00 -29.29
CA ASP A 319 6.34 7.44 -28.99
C ASP A 319 6.28 7.71 -27.48
N ALA A 320 5.47 6.94 -26.74
CA ALA A 320 5.38 7.04 -25.29
C ALA A 320 6.69 6.60 -24.59
N LEU A 321 7.34 5.55 -25.11
CA LEU A 321 8.65 5.10 -24.61
C LEU A 321 9.73 6.15 -24.84
N LYS A 322 9.80 6.75 -26.03
CA LYS A 322 10.75 7.84 -26.33
C LYS A 322 10.65 8.99 -25.33
N GLN A 323 9.43 9.35 -24.95
CA GLN A 323 9.20 10.42 -23.98
C GLN A 323 9.73 10.06 -22.59
N VAL A 324 9.45 8.87 -22.08
CA VAL A 324 9.85 8.48 -20.71
C VAL A 324 11.35 8.14 -20.61
N LEU A 325 11.94 7.66 -21.70
CA LEU A 325 13.36 7.33 -21.79
C LEU A 325 14.24 8.54 -22.17
N SER A 326 13.63 9.71 -22.42
CA SER A 326 14.31 10.94 -22.88
C SER A 326 15.08 10.75 -24.21
N THR A 327 14.50 9.97 -25.13
CA THR A 327 15.08 9.62 -26.44
C THR A 327 14.17 10.05 -27.60
N GLU A 328 13.76 11.32 -27.61
CA GLU A 328 12.73 11.85 -28.54
C GLU A 328 13.02 11.58 -30.02
N THR A 329 14.30 11.58 -30.41
CA THR A 329 14.75 11.39 -31.80
C THR A 329 15.18 9.96 -32.13
N ALA A 330 15.09 9.03 -31.19
CA ALA A 330 15.57 7.66 -31.40
C ALA A 330 14.78 6.93 -32.50
N SER A 331 15.50 6.10 -33.27
CA SER A 331 14.96 5.05 -34.13
C SER A 331 14.32 3.93 -33.31
N ALA A 332 13.65 2.98 -33.97
CA ALA A 332 13.04 1.84 -33.27
C ALA A 332 14.13 0.94 -32.66
N GLU A 333 15.22 0.72 -33.39
CA GLU A 333 16.36 -0.07 -32.98
C GLU A 333 17.03 0.53 -31.73
N GLU A 334 17.26 1.85 -31.73
CA GLU A 334 17.84 2.56 -30.58
C GLU A 334 16.94 2.46 -29.33
N ILE A 335 15.61 2.44 -29.47
CA ILE A 335 14.70 2.21 -28.33
C ILE A 335 14.92 0.82 -27.75
N HIS A 336 15.04 -0.23 -28.57
CA HIS A 336 15.30 -1.58 -28.08
C HIS A 336 16.65 -1.72 -27.37
N GLU A 337 17.69 -1.08 -27.91
CA GLU A 337 19.01 -1.04 -27.25
C GLU A 337 18.94 -0.39 -25.87
N VAL A 338 18.21 0.74 -25.74
CA VAL A 338 18.01 1.42 -24.46
C VAL A 338 17.17 0.58 -23.50
N LEU A 339 16.11 -0.09 -23.98
CA LEU A 339 15.28 -0.97 -23.17
C LEU A 339 16.06 -2.17 -22.64
N ASP A 340 16.86 -2.84 -23.48
CA ASP A 340 17.66 -3.99 -23.06
C ASP A 340 18.74 -3.57 -22.05
N LEU A 341 19.35 -2.39 -22.24
CA LEU A 341 20.30 -1.82 -21.28
C LEU A 341 19.65 -1.59 -19.90
N ILE A 342 18.54 -0.83 -19.84
CA ILE A 342 17.86 -0.47 -18.59
C ILE A 342 17.33 -1.72 -17.88
N THR A 343 16.68 -2.62 -18.62
CA THR A 343 16.15 -3.86 -18.04
C THR A 343 17.26 -4.86 -17.68
N GLY A 344 18.41 -4.80 -18.34
CA GLY A 344 19.62 -5.55 -18.00
C GLY A 344 20.22 -5.15 -16.65
N GLU A 345 20.10 -3.88 -16.27
CA GLU A 345 20.48 -3.34 -14.96
C GLU A 345 19.42 -3.60 -13.86
N GLY A 346 18.34 -4.32 -14.19
CA GLY A 346 17.28 -4.67 -13.24
C GLY A 346 16.23 -3.58 -13.05
N GLU A 347 16.16 -2.59 -13.94
CA GLU A 347 15.13 -1.55 -13.96
C GLU A 347 14.03 -1.92 -14.96
N PRO A 348 12.89 -2.47 -14.52
CA PRO A 348 11.79 -2.79 -15.41
C PRO A 348 11.19 -1.52 -16.04
N VAL A 349 10.78 -1.64 -17.31
CA VAL A 349 10.06 -0.58 -18.03
C VAL A 349 8.62 -1.02 -18.24
N PHE A 350 7.68 -0.15 -17.88
CA PHE A 350 6.25 -0.40 -17.99
C PHE A 350 5.62 0.44 -19.09
N VAL A 351 4.61 -0.13 -19.75
CA VAL A 351 3.69 0.61 -20.62
C VAL A 351 2.28 0.44 -20.07
N ALA A 352 1.68 1.54 -19.62
CA ALA A 352 0.32 1.60 -19.10
C ALA A 352 -0.68 2.02 -20.18
N MET A 353 -1.74 1.24 -20.38
CA MET A 353 -2.79 1.55 -21.36
C MET A 353 -4.14 0.94 -21.00
N ARG A 354 -5.21 1.44 -21.61
CA ARG A 354 -6.56 0.86 -21.45
C ARG A 354 -6.69 -0.42 -22.25
N SER A 355 -7.37 -1.43 -21.69
CA SER A 355 -7.63 -2.69 -22.40
C SER A 355 -8.72 -2.60 -23.47
N THR A 356 -9.53 -1.54 -23.48
CA THR A 356 -10.68 -1.41 -24.38
C THR A 356 -10.27 -1.43 -25.85
N GLY A 357 -10.73 -2.45 -26.58
CA GLY A 357 -10.45 -2.62 -28.00
C GLY A 357 -9.21 -3.47 -28.30
N LEU A 358 -8.49 -3.93 -27.28
CA LEU A 358 -7.40 -4.89 -27.47
C LEU A 358 -7.96 -6.29 -27.69
N ASN A 359 -7.34 -7.02 -28.61
CA ASN A 359 -7.57 -8.45 -28.80
C ASN A 359 -6.26 -9.22 -28.62
N LEU A 360 -6.36 -10.54 -28.51
CA LEU A 360 -5.20 -11.41 -28.26
C LEU A 360 -4.09 -11.27 -29.31
N SER A 361 -4.44 -11.11 -30.59
CA SER A 361 -3.44 -10.92 -31.65
C SER A 361 -2.63 -9.64 -31.44
N MET A 362 -3.29 -8.54 -31.09
CA MET A 362 -2.62 -7.28 -30.77
C MET A 362 -1.69 -7.40 -29.56
N LEU A 363 -2.12 -8.11 -28.51
CA LEU A 363 -1.30 -8.34 -27.33
C LEU A 363 -0.04 -9.14 -27.66
N GLN A 364 -0.19 -10.22 -28.45
CA GLN A 364 0.93 -11.04 -28.91
C GLN A 364 1.91 -10.25 -29.80
N GLU A 365 1.38 -9.40 -30.68
CA GLU A 365 2.21 -8.52 -31.51
C GLU A 365 2.96 -7.48 -30.67
N LEU A 366 2.33 -6.92 -29.65
CA LEU A 366 3.00 -5.99 -28.72
C LEU A 366 4.08 -6.67 -27.90
N GLN A 367 3.83 -7.87 -27.35
CA GLN A 367 4.82 -8.62 -26.60
C GLN A 367 5.99 -9.06 -27.48
N LYS A 368 5.71 -9.41 -28.74
CA LYS A 368 6.75 -9.76 -29.71
C LYS A 368 7.59 -8.54 -30.09
N GLU A 369 6.95 -7.39 -30.27
CA GLU A 369 7.64 -6.14 -30.61
C GLU A 369 8.47 -5.64 -29.42
N PHE A 370 7.93 -5.65 -28.20
CA PHE A 370 8.56 -5.08 -27.01
C PHE A 370 8.75 -6.14 -25.90
N PRO A 371 9.61 -7.16 -26.08
CA PRO A 371 9.76 -8.25 -25.12
C PRO A 371 10.38 -7.82 -23.77
N GLU A 372 11.08 -6.67 -23.72
CA GLU A 372 11.65 -6.09 -22.51
C GLU A 372 10.60 -5.37 -21.65
N VAL A 373 9.44 -5.02 -22.21
CA VAL A 373 8.43 -4.20 -21.57
C VAL A 373 7.42 -5.04 -20.80
N THR A 374 7.05 -4.59 -19.61
CA THR A 374 5.87 -5.10 -18.89
C THR A 374 4.66 -4.25 -19.24
N PHE A 375 3.64 -4.85 -19.85
CA PHE A 375 2.41 -4.15 -20.18
C PHE A 375 1.45 -4.14 -19.00
N PHE A 376 0.92 -2.97 -18.67
CA PHE A 376 0.02 -2.75 -17.55
C PHE A 376 -1.33 -2.27 -18.09
N PHE A 377 -2.33 -3.16 -18.08
CA PHE A 377 -3.65 -2.88 -18.64
C PHE A 377 -4.63 -2.38 -17.58
N LEU A 378 -5.36 -1.33 -17.94
CA LEU A 378 -6.44 -0.76 -17.14
C LEU A 378 -7.78 -1.23 -17.72
N THR A 379 -8.56 -1.96 -16.91
CA THR A 379 -9.85 -2.56 -17.31
C THR A 379 -11.02 -1.84 -16.64
N ARG A 380 -12.16 -1.71 -17.34
CA ARG A 380 -13.33 -0.99 -16.81
C ARG A 380 -14.17 -1.83 -15.86
N SER A 381 -14.18 -3.15 -16.07
CA SER A 381 -14.99 -4.09 -15.32
C SER A 381 -14.17 -5.32 -14.91
N ASP A 382 -14.72 -6.08 -13.95
CA ASP A 382 -14.17 -7.37 -13.54
C ASP A 382 -14.31 -8.39 -14.67
N ASP A 383 -15.38 -8.32 -15.47
CA ASP A 383 -15.58 -9.19 -16.63
C ASP A 383 -14.49 -8.95 -17.68
N ASP A 384 -14.15 -7.68 -17.98
CA ASP A 384 -13.05 -7.35 -18.89
C ASP A 384 -11.71 -7.89 -18.36
N LYS A 385 -11.47 -7.73 -17.05
CA LYS A 385 -10.27 -8.23 -16.35
C LYS A 385 -10.15 -9.74 -16.47
N GLN A 386 -11.22 -10.47 -16.18
CA GLN A 386 -11.28 -11.93 -16.26
C GLN A 386 -11.17 -12.43 -17.70
N GLN A 387 -11.80 -11.74 -18.66
CA GLN A 387 -11.70 -12.07 -20.07
C GLN A 387 -10.26 -11.91 -20.57
N LEU A 388 -9.59 -10.82 -20.21
CA LEU A 388 -8.21 -10.56 -20.60
C LEU A 388 -7.25 -11.61 -20.01
N ALA A 389 -7.43 -11.98 -18.73
CA ALA A 389 -6.64 -13.03 -18.09
C ALA A 389 -6.79 -14.39 -18.76
N LYS A 390 -8.01 -14.78 -19.13
CA LYS A 390 -8.27 -16.04 -19.85
C LYS A 390 -7.61 -16.09 -21.23
N GLN A 391 -7.35 -14.93 -21.82
CA GLN A 391 -6.84 -14.84 -23.19
C GLN A 391 -5.30 -14.86 -23.26
N ALA A 392 -4.58 -14.30 -22.28
CA ALA A 392 -3.18 -13.94 -22.48
C ALA A 392 -2.19 -14.21 -21.31
N ASP A 393 -2.43 -15.19 -20.43
CA ASP A 393 -1.53 -15.48 -19.28
C ASP A 393 -1.17 -14.21 -18.48
N ILE A 394 -2.21 -13.42 -18.16
CA ILE A 394 -2.08 -12.13 -17.50
C ILE A 394 -2.18 -12.31 -16.01
N GLU A 395 -1.24 -11.70 -15.28
CA GLU A 395 -1.33 -11.60 -13.82
C GLU A 395 -2.37 -10.53 -13.45
N LEU A 396 -3.40 -10.96 -12.71
CA LEU A 396 -4.47 -10.09 -12.25
C LEU A 396 -4.12 -9.50 -10.89
N LEU A 397 -3.95 -8.17 -10.83
CA LEU A 397 -3.69 -7.49 -9.57
C LEU A 397 -4.94 -7.52 -8.68
N HIS A 398 -4.74 -7.72 -7.37
CA HIS A 398 -5.84 -7.87 -6.40
C HIS A 398 -6.73 -6.64 -6.16
N ALA A 399 -6.32 -5.47 -6.63
CA ALA A 399 -7.05 -4.24 -6.35
C ALA A 399 -8.34 -4.12 -7.20
N ASP A 400 -9.47 -4.26 -6.53
CA ASP A 400 -10.78 -3.93 -7.08
C ASP A 400 -11.11 -2.48 -6.73
N ILE A 401 -10.76 -1.58 -7.64
CA ILE A 401 -11.10 -0.16 -7.49
C ILE A 401 -12.58 0.01 -7.81
N GLU A 402 -13.35 0.40 -6.80
CA GLU A 402 -14.79 0.68 -6.95
C GLU A 402 -15.04 1.75 -8.02
N PRO A 403 -16.07 1.58 -8.88
CA PRO A 403 -16.45 2.58 -9.87
C PRO A 403 -16.59 3.98 -9.26
N GLY A 404 -15.98 4.98 -9.91
CA GLY A 404 -16.02 6.39 -9.48
C GLY A 404 -15.05 6.76 -8.35
N THR A 405 -14.51 5.78 -7.60
CA THR A 405 -13.50 6.05 -6.56
C THR A 405 -12.22 6.58 -7.17
N GLU A 406 -11.73 5.93 -8.23
CA GLU A 406 -10.52 6.36 -8.95
C GLU A 406 -10.63 7.81 -9.46
N GLN A 407 -11.76 8.15 -10.08
CA GLN A 407 -11.97 9.49 -10.63
C GLN A 407 -12.07 10.56 -9.52
N SER A 408 -12.69 10.22 -8.39
CA SER A 408 -12.75 11.10 -7.21
C SER A 408 -11.36 11.32 -6.62
N PHE A 409 -10.58 10.25 -6.49
CA PHE A 409 -9.19 10.28 -6.03
C PHE A 409 -8.32 11.17 -6.94
N TRP A 410 -8.36 11.00 -8.27
CA TRP A 410 -7.55 11.82 -9.17
C TRP A 410 -7.97 13.30 -9.18
N ASN A 411 -9.26 13.58 -9.04
CA ASN A 411 -9.74 14.96 -8.87
C ASN A 411 -9.15 15.59 -7.59
N LEU A 412 -9.13 14.84 -6.49
CA LEU A 412 -8.51 15.29 -5.25
C LEU A 412 -7.00 15.49 -5.42
N PHE A 413 -6.29 14.51 -5.99
CA PHE A 413 -4.86 14.56 -6.27
C PHE A 413 -4.47 15.83 -7.04
N GLN A 414 -5.12 16.08 -8.19
CA GLN A 414 -4.80 17.23 -9.03
C GLN A 414 -5.10 18.56 -8.31
N ARG A 415 -6.23 18.64 -7.62
CA ARG A 415 -6.60 19.83 -6.83
C ARG A 415 -5.58 20.13 -5.74
N LYS A 416 -5.11 19.12 -5.00
CA LYS A 416 -4.14 19.29 -3.91
C LYS A 416 -2.75 19.60 -4.43
N LEU A 417 -2.31 18.97 -5.52
CA LEU A 417 -1.06 19.27 -6.19
C LEU A 417 -1.01 20.73 -6.67
N GLN A 418 -2.07 21.19 -7.36
CA GLN A 418 -2.19 22.59 -7.81
C GLN A 418 -2.21 23.57 -6.63
N TYR A 419 -2.93 23.24 -5.55
CA TYR A 419 -2.99 24.05 -4.34
C TYR A 419 -1.59 24.30 -3.72
N LEU A 420 -0.76 23.24 -3.67
CA LEU A 420 0.61 23.33 -3.16
C LEU A 420 1.52 24.13 -4.10
N LYS A 421 1.41 23.90 -5.42
CA LYS A 421 2.22 24.60 -6.43
C LYS A 421 1.92 26.10 -6.55
N LYS A 422 0.65 26.50 -6.51
CA LYS A 422 0.23 27.91 -6.72
C LYS A 422 0.86 28.90 -5.72
N HIS A 423 1.30 28.42 -4.56
CA HIS A 423 1.89 29.25 -3.51
C HIS A 423 3.40 29.03 -3.34
N SER A 424 4.05 28.37 -4.31
CA SER A 424 5.47 28.02 -4.23
C SER A 424 6.40 29.06 -4.90
N HIS A 425 5.84 30.08 -5.56
CA HIS A 425 6.60 31.24 -6.01
C HIS A 425 6.51 32.35 -4.95
N PRO A 426 7.64 32.80 -4.38
CA PRO A 426 7.68 33.90 -3.41
C PRO A 426 7.24 35.23 -4.00
#